data_AF-A0A7C2PH05-F1
#
_entry.id   AF-A0A7C2PH05-F1
#
_cell.length_a   1.000
_cell.length_b   1.000
_cell.length_c   1.000
_cell.angle_alpha   90.00
_cell.angle_beta   90.00
_cell.angle_gamma   90.00
#
_symmetry.space_group_name_H-M   'P 1'
#
loop_
_entity.id
_entity.type
_entity.pdbx_description
1 polymer ?
#
loop_
_entity_poly.entity_id
_entity_poly.type
_entity_poly.pdbx_seq_one_letter_code
_entity_poly.pdbx_strand_id
1 'polypeptide(L)'
;PDGKIEIGYRWKKQIPGGSVHGSADQYNQTGIAICLVGNYTLYYPSKKQMNSLYTLTRFLMKKYDIPPKYVLTHRHAVRTICPGPLFPETAFIKLIKEKNIRSRPFQNVKADEIAAKRLAKLSRPIE
;
A
#
# COMPACT_ATOMS: atom_id res chain seq x y z
N PRO A 1 -5.59 -15.17 3.07
CA PRO A 1 -4.17 -15.46 3.34
C PRO A 1 -3.33 -14.17 3.28
N ASP A 2 -2.28 -14.07 4.09
CA ASP A 2 -1.38 -12.90 4.08
C ASP A 2 -0.76 -12.68 2.69
N GLY A 3 -0.84 -11.45 2.19
CA GLY A 3 -0.41 -11.07 0.84
C GLY A 3 -1.29 -11.55 -0.31
N LYS A 4 -2.41 -12.24 -0.08
CA LYS A 4 -3.33 -12.64 -1.16
C LYS A 4 -3.95 -11.41 -1.81
N ILE A 5 -3.97 -11.39 -3.14
CA ILE A 5 -4.69 -10.38 -3.93
C ILE A 5 -6.07 -10.94 -4.25
N GLU A 6 -7.11 -10.14 -4.02
CA GLU A 6 -8.49 -10.46 -4.35
C GLU A 6 -9.12 -9.35 -5.19
N ILE A 7 -9.96 -9.73 -6.14
CA ILE A 7 -10.62 -8.79 -7.05
C ILE A 7 -11.99 -8.44 -6.50
N GLY A 8 -12.18 -7.18 -6.13
CA GLY A 8 -13.46 -6.65 -5.65
C GLY A 8 -14.56 -6.65 -6.72
N TYR A 9 -15.82 -6.68 -6.29
CA TYR A 9 -16.96 -6.79 -7.20
C TYR A 9 -17.10 -5.59 -8.16
N ARG A 10 -16.77 -4.37 -7.71
CA ARG A 10 -16.85 -3.15 -8.53
C ARG A 10 -15.90 -3.22 -9.73
N TRP A 11 -14.69 -3.74 -9.50
CA TRP A 11 -13.74 -4.02 -10.58
C TRP A 11 -14.30 -5.08 -11.53
N LYS A 12 -14.85 -6.21 -11.03
CA LYS A 12 -15.42 -7.24 -11.90
C LYS A 12 -16.53 -6.72 -12.80
N LYS A 13 -17.36 -5.81 -12.28
CA LYS A 13 -18.46 -5.17 -13.02
C LYS A 13 -18.04 -3.95 -13.83
N GLN A 14 -16.79 -3.48 -13.69
CA GLN A 14 -16.28 -2.25 -14.29
C GLN A 14 -17.21 -1.05 -14.05
N ILE A 15 -17.69 -0.91 -12.80
CA ILE A 15 -18.52 0.21 -12.36
C ILE A 15 -17.71 1.20 -11.53
N PRO A 16 -18.17 2.46 -11.37
CA PRO A 16 -17.48 3.44 -10.54
C PRO A 16 -17.13 2.92 -9.15
N GLY A 17 -15.97 3.37 -8.67
CA GLY A 17 -15.49 3.16 -7.32
C GLY A 17 -16.45 3.71 -6.27
N GLY A 18 -16.11 3.47 -5.01
CA GLY A 18 -16.84 4.04 -3.88
C GLY A 18 -15.92 4.21 -2.69
N SER A 19 -14.63 4.48 -2.97
CA SER A 19 -13.60 4.58 -1.95
C SER A 19 -13.36 6.02 -1.53
N VAL A 20 -13.72 6.98 -2.38
CA VAL A 20 -13.55 8.41 -2.19
C VAL A 20 -14.92 9.08 -2.20
N HIS A 21 -15.12 10.18 -1.47
CA HIS A 21 -16.37 10.95 -1.49
C HIS A 21 -16.08 12.45 -1.49
N GLY A 22 -17.04 13.25 -1.93
CA GLY A 22 -16.93 14.72 -1.94
C GLY A 22 -16.14 15.23 -3.13
N SER A 23 -15.26 16.21 -2.91
CA SER A 23 -14.55 16.94 -3.98
C SER A 23 -13.61 16.08 -4.85
N ALA A 24 -13.36 14.84 -4.44
CA ALA A 24 -12.50 13.90 -5.15
C ALA A 24 -13.26 12.69 -5.73
N ASP A 25 -14.59 12.77 -5.82
CA ASP A 25 -15.45 11.71 -6.38
C ASP A 25 -15.09 11.35 -7.83
N GLN A 26 -14.47 12.26 -8.58
CA GLN A 26 -13.91 11.99 -9.91
C GLN A 26 -12.94 10.79 -9.92
N TYR A 27 -12.22 10.52 -8.83
CA TYR A 27 -11.34 9.35 -8.75
C TYR A 27 -12.10 8.02 -8.70
N ASN A 28 -13.37 8.01 -8.29
CA ASN A 28 -14.20 6.81 -8.42
C ASN A 28 -14.53 6.50 -9.88
N GLN A 29 -14.57 7.51 -10.75
CA GLN A 29 -14.92 7.32 -12.17
C GLN A 29 -13.72 6.90 -13.02
N THR A 30 -12.53 7.43 -12.71
CA THR A 30 -11.33 7.23 -13.55
C THR A 30 -10.19 6.46 -12.86
N GLY A 31 -10.27 6.24 -11.55
CA GLY A 31 -9.22 5.63 -10.75
C GLY A 31 -9.41 4.15 -10.47
N ILE A 32 -8.32 3.50 -10.07
CA ILE A 32 -8.31 2.12 -9.56
C ILE A 32 -8.04 2.15 -8.06
N ALA A 33 -9.02 1.74 -7.26
CA ALA A 33 -8.86 1.64 -5.81
C ALA A 33 -8.22 0.30 -5.42
N ILE A 34 -7.08 0.34 -4.73
CA ILE A 34 -6.46 -0.82 -4.09
C ILE A 34 -6.63 -0.67 -2.57
N CYS A 35 -7.34 -1.62 -1.96
CA CYS A 35 -7.47 -1.69 -0.50
C CYS A 35 -6.45 -2.70 0.05
N LEU A 36 -5.56 -2.21 0.93
CA LEU A 36 -4.64 -3.08 1.68
C LEU A 36 -5.27 -3.38 3.05
N VAL A 37 -5.69 -4.63 3.25
CA VAL A 37 -6.47 -5.03 4.44
C VAL A 37 -5.61 -4.99 5.71
N GLY A 38 -5.95 -4.08 6.63
CA GLY A 38 -5.31 -3.96 7.92
C GLY A 38 -5.61 -2.61 8.60
N ASN A 39 -5.22 -2.48 9.87
CA ASN A 39 -5.25 -1.22 10.59
C ASN A 39 -3.83 -0.68 10.80
N TYR A 40 -3.33 0.07 9.82
CA TYR A 40 -1.97 0.61 9.87
C TYR A 40 -1.84 1.92 10.67
N THR A 41 -2.75 2.16 11.61
CA THR A 41 -2.49 3.06 12.76
C THR A 41 -1.82 2.31 13.90
N LEU A 42 -1.96 0.97 13.96
CA LEU A 42 -1.48 0.13 15.07
C LEU A 42 -0.22 -0.66 14.72
N TYR A 43 -0.09 -1.11 13.47
CA TYR A 43 1.05 -1.92 13.02
C TYR A 43 1.46 -1.62 11.57
N TYR A 44 2.64 -2.09 11.18
CA TYR A 44 3.12 -2.00 9.79
C TYR A 44 2.48 -3.09 8.91
N PRO A 45 2.24 -2.83 7.62
CA PRO A 45 1.89 -3.88 6.67
C PRO A 45 2.95 -4.98 6.60
N SER A 46 2.52 -6.22 6.38
CA SER A 46 3.45 -7.35 6.25
C SER A 46 4.31 -7.23 4.99
N LYS A 47 5.48 -7.88 4.97
CA LYS A 47 6.31 -7.95 3.75
C LYS A 47 5.57 -8.58 2.58
N LYS A 48 4.74 -9.60 2.82
CA LYS A 48 3.94 -10.26 1.79
C LYS A 48 2.87 -9.31 1.23
N GLN A 49 2.18 -8.56 2.08
CA GLN A 49 1.25 -7.50 1.67
C GLN A 49 1.93 -6.45 0.80
N MET A 50 3.09 -5.95 1.21
CA MET A 50 3.81 -4.92 0.45
C MET A 50 4.35 -5.43 -0.89
N ASN A 51 4.82 -6.68 -0.95
CA ASN A 51 5.24 -7.32 -2.21
C ASN A 51 4.07 -7.44 -3.20
N SER A 52 2.90 -7.87 -2.71
CA SER A 52 1.69 -7.99 -3.51
C SER A 52 1.18 -6.63 -3.97
N LEU A 53 1.18 -5.62 -3.09
CA LEU A 53 0.81 -4.26 -3.43
C LEU A 53 1.73 -3.68 -4.51
N TYR A 54 3.05 -3.85 -4.36
CA TYR A 54 4.03 -3.41 -5.36
C TYR A 54 3.78 -4.08 -6.71
N THR A 55 3.65 -5.40 -6.72
CA THR A 55 3.45 -6.20 -7.94
C THR A 55 2.19 -5.78 -8.67
N LEU A 56 1.07 -5.68 -7.94
CA LEU A 56 -0.21 -5.25 -8.49
C LEU A 56 -0.14 -3.82 -9.03
N THR A 57 0.43 -2.89 -8.25
CA THR A 57 0.52 -1.48 -8.63
C THR A 57 1.35 -1.32 -9.90
N ARG A 58 2.52 -1.96 -9.99
CA ARG A 58 3.39 -1.91 -11.18
C ARG A 58 2.74 -2.56 -12.40
N PHE A 59 2.04 -3.67 -12.22
CA PHE A 59 1.27 -4.30 -13.28
C PHE A 59 0.21 -3.35 -13.85
N LEU A 60 -0.59 -2.72 -12.98
CA LEU A 60 -1.64 -1.79 -13.39
C LEU A 60 -1.06 -0.52 -14.04
N MET A 61 0.02 0.02 -13.47
CA MET A 61 0.74 1.15 -14.06
C MET A 61 1.19 0.86 -15.48
N LYS A 62 1.80 -0.30 -15.72
CA LYS A 62 2.23 -0.72 -17.05
C LYS A 62 1.05 -0.97 -17.98
N LYS A 63 -0.01 -1.62 -17.49
CA LYS A 63 -1.17 -2.02 -18.29
C LYS A 63 -2.00 -0.83 -18.78
N TYR A 64 -2.12 0.21 -17.97
CA TYR A 64 -2.97 1.37 -18.24
C TYR A 64 -2.20 2.68 -18.41
N ASP A 65 -0.88 2.59 -18.62
CA ASP A 65 0.03 3.73 -18.77
C ASP A 65 -0.12 4.80 -17.67
N ILE A 66 -0.23 4.36 -16.41
CA ILE A 66 -0.38 5.25 -15.26
C ILE A 66 1.02 5.65 -14.77
N PRO A 67 1.47 6.90 -14.97
CA PRO A 67 2.75 7.34 -14.44
C PRO A 67 2.73 7.39 -12.90
N PRO A 68 3.88 7.23 -12.23
CA PRO A 68 3.96 7.17 -10.76
C PRO A 68 3.34 8.37 -10.03
N LYS A 69 3.28 9.55 -10.67
CA LYS A 69 2.66 10.76 -10.12
C LYS A 69 1.14 10.65 -9.89
N TYR A 70 0.48 9.71 -10.54
CA TYR A 70 -0.96 9.42 -10.36
C TYR A 70 -1.23 8.26 -9.41
N VAL A 71 -0.18 7.69 -8.78
CA VAL A 71 -0.35 6.73 -7.69
C VAL A 71 -0.41 7.50 -6.37
N LEU A 72 -1.63 7.66 -5.85
CA LEU A 72 -1.92 8.43 -4.66
C LEU A 72 -2.37 7.49 -3.53
N THR A 73 -2.01 7.82 -2.29
CA THR A 73 -2.66 7.20 -1.13
C THR A 73 -3.98 7.92 -0.82
N HIS A 74 -4.85 7.28 -0.03
CA HIS A 74 -6.20 7.81 0.22
C HIS A 74 -6.17 9.21 0.86
N ARG A 75 -5.24 9.46 1.80
CA ARG A 75 -5.01 10.79 2.40
C ARG A 75 -4.65 11.90 1.40
N HIS A 76 -4.10 11.55 0.23
CA HIS A 76 -3.79 12.52 -0.83
C HIS A 76 -4.99 12.80 -1.74
N ALA A 77 -5.99 11.92 -1.74
CA ALA A 77 -7.23 12.12 -2.49
C ALA A 77 -8.27 12.88 -1.65
N VAL A 78 -8.41 12.55 -0.36
CA VAL A 78 -9.36 13.16 0.57
C VAL A 78 -8.79 13.26 1.98
N ARG A 79 -9.38 14.12 2.81
CA ARG A 79 -9.02 14.27 4.22
C ARG A 79 -9.40 13.00 5.00
N THR A 80 -8.45 12.11 5.22
CA THR A 80 -8.64 10.85 5.97
C THR A 80 -7.35 10.38 6.64
N ILE A 81 -7.47 9.53 7.66
CA ILE A 81 -6.32 8.85 8.27
C ILE A 81 -5.76 7.73 7.39
N CYS A 82 -6.59 7.16 6.50
CA CYS A 82 -6.22 6.07 5.59
C CYS A 82 -5.08 6.51 4.65
N PRO A 83 -4.05 5.68 4.40
CA PRO A 83 -3.91 4.25 4.76
C PRO A 83 -3.36 3.97 6.17
N GLY A 84 -3.32 4.96 7.06
CA GLY A 84 -2.70 4.86 8.38
C GLY A 84 -1.26 5.41 8.39
N PRO A 85 -0.79 5.97 9.51
CA PRO A 85 0.54 6.57 9.63
C PRO A 85 1.70 5.57 9.55
N LEU A 86 1.47 4.29 9.83
CA LEU A 86 2.49 3.24 9.73
C LEU A 86 2.56 2.61 8.34
N PHE A 87 1.71 3.02 7.40
CA PHE A 87 1.91 2.65 6.00
C PHE A 87 3.16 3.36 5.46
N PRO A 88 4.16 2.64 4.90
CA PRO A 88 5.44 3.21 4.50
C PRO A 88 5.36 3.94 3.14
N GLU A 89 4.55 5.00 3.07
CA GLU A 89 4.18 5.71 1.85
C GLU A 89 5.39 6.19 1.03
N THR A 90 6.29 6.97 1.64
CA THR A 90 7.47 7.51 0.94
C THR A 90 8.34 6.40 0.35
N ALA A 91 8.54 5.31 1.10
CA ALA A 91 9.32 4.16 0.63
C ALA A 91 8.61 3.43 -0.52
N PHE A 92 7.28 3.27 -0.42
CA PHE A 92 6.48 2.64 -1.47
C PHE A 92 6.46 3.47 -2.77
N ILE A 93 6.26 4.80 -2.67
CA ILE A 93 6.28 5.70 -3.84
C ILE A 93 7.67 5.74 -4.48
N LYS A 94 8.74 5.72 -3.69
CA LYS A 94 10.11 5.61 -4.22
C LYS A 94 10.29 4.31 -5.01
N LEU A 95 9.88 3.19 -4.43
CA LEU A 95 10.00 1.86 -5.03
C LEU A 95 9.27 1.74 -6.38
N ILE A 96 8.05 2.28 -6.50
CA ILE A 96 7.30 2.19 -7.78
C ILE A 96 7.88 3.09 -8.87
N LYS A 97 8.59 4.18 -8.51
CA LYS A 97 9.27 5.09 -9.45
C LYS A 97 10.55 4.51 -10.04
N GLU A 98 11.18 3.55 -9.36
CA GLU A 98 12.42 2.94 -9.81
C GLU A 98 12.20 2.14 -11.12
N LYS A 99 12.82 2.62 -12.21
CA LYS A 99 12.65 2.07 -13.56
C LYS A 99 13.32 0.71 -13.77
N ASN A 100 14.22 0.30 -12.87
CA ASN A 100 15.16 -0.79 -13.12
C ASN A 100 15.27 -1.78 -11.95
N ILE A 101 14.16 -2.42 -11.59
CA ILE A 101 14.15 -3.47 -10.57
C ILE A 101 13.95 -4.81 -11.26
N ARG A 102 15.05 -5.53 -11.48
CA ARG A 102 15.01 -6.99 -11.56
C ARG A 102 14.47 -7.49 -10.20
N SER A 103 13.17 -7.76 -10.13
CA SER A 103 12.47 -8.54 -9.08
C SER A 103 13.14 -8.58 -7.69
N ARG A 104 13.42 -7.44 -7.05
CA ARG A 104 13.84 -7.43 -5.65
C ARG A 104 12.61 -7.31 -4.76
N PRO A 105 12.42 -8.19 -3.76
CA PRO A 105 11.31 -8.06 -2.82
C PRO A 105 11.43 -6.75 -2.04
N PHE A 106 10.28 -6.17 -1.68
CA PHE A 106 10.22 -4.99 -0.83
C PHE A 106 10.90 -5.27 0.52
N GLN A 107 11.93 -4.51 0.84
CA GLN A 107 12.61 -4.56 2.13
C GLN A 107 12.15 -3.37 2.98
N ASN A 108 11.38 -3.66 4.03
CA ASN A 108 10.93 -2.64 4.97
C ASN A 108 11.96 -2.47 6.10
N VAL A 109 13.09 -1.84 5.78
CA VAL A 109 14.25 -1.70 6.70
C VAL A 109 13.84 -1.11 8.06
N LYS A 110 12.95 -0.11 8.07
CA LYS A 110 12.49 0.53 9.33
C LYS A 110 11.56 -0.35 10.15
N ALA A 111 10.64 -1.09 9.53
CA ALA A 111 9.77 -2.00 10.26
C ALA A 111 10.54 -3.19 10.84
N ASP A 112 11.54 -3.68 10.09
CA ASP A 112 12.44 -4.74 10.55
C ASP A 112 13.31 -4.26 11.72
N GLU A 113 13.87 -3.05 11.67
CA GLU A 113 14.59 -2.46 12.81
C GLU A 113 13.71 -2.25 14.04
N ILE A 114 12.46 -1.78 13.86
CA ILE A 114 11.53 -1.57 14.98
C ILE A 114 11.07 -2.89 15.58
N ALA A 115 10.79 -3.90 14.75
CA ALA A 115 10.46 -5.25 15.20
C ALA A 115 11.64 -5.89 15.94
N ALA A 116 12.86 -5.76 15.42
CA ALA A 116 14.08 -6.23 16.07
C ALA A 116 14.30 -5.52 17.42
N LYS A 117 14.10 -4.20 17.49
CA LYS A 117 14.19 -3.43 18.76
C LYS A 117 13.13 -3.84 19.76
N ARG A 118 11.90 -4.15 19.34
CA ARG A 118 10.83 -4.67 20.23
C ARG A 118 11.15 -6.06 20.75
N LEU A 119 11.61 -6.98 19.89
CA LEU A 119 12.04 -8.32 20.28
C LEU A 119 13.20 -8.27 21.28
N ALA A 120 14.22 -7.45 21.01
CA ALA A 120 15.37 -7.25 21.92
C ALA A 120 14.98 -6.63 23.28
N LYS A 121 13.81 -5.98 23.37
CA LYS A 121 13.28 -5.43 24.62
C LYS A 121 12.47 -6.45 25.42
N LEU A 122 11.85 -7.42 24.74
CA LEU A 122 11.08 -8.52 25.32
C LEU A 122 11.96 -9.71 25.76
N SER A 123 13.15 -9.84 25.19
CA SER A 123 14.13 -10.89 25.52
C SER A 123 15.12 -10.49 26.63
N ARG A 124 14.91 -9.34 27.29
CA ARG A 124 15.71 -8.99 28.47
C ARG A 124 15.23 -9.84 29.65
N PRO A 125 16.14 -10.45 30.44
CA PRO A 125 15.74 -11.12 31.68
C PRO A 125 14.98 -10.14 32.55
N ILE A 126 13.88 -10.60 33.15
CA ILE A 126 13.20 -9.87 34.20
C ILE A 126 14.16 -9.93 35.40
N GLU A 127 14.77 -8.79 35.74
CA GLU A 127 15.47 -8.61 37.02
C GLU A 127 14.46 -8.62 38.18
#